data_AF-A0A183HUI9-F1
#
_entry.id   AF-A0A183HUI9-F1
#
_cell.length_a   1.000
_cell.length_b   1.000
_cell.length_c   1.000
_cell.angle_alpha   90.00
_cell.angle_beta   90.00
_cell.angle_gamma   90.00
#
_symmetry.space_group_name_H-M   'P 1'
#
loop_
_entity.id
_entity.type
_entity.pdbx_description
1 polymer ?
#
loop_
_entity_poly.entity_id
_entity_poly.type
_entity_poly.pdbx_seq_one_letter_code
_entity_poly.pdbx_strand_id
1 'polypeptide(L)'
;MLHDIMVEESKFAHKRDFNLVQTAAKWLKENDNGRANDVIFINFGFSLFFIKELHFEAKWKYQFLPLNVETNFNLSPTETINLPMMERTAKFPFYEDENVQVISLPFEKFQMQMIIILPKLINGLEEVEMELTGEKLNHYIDSLAINEMT
;
A
#
# COMPACT_ATOMS: atom_id res chain seq x y z
N MET A 1 21.90 10.00 -6.24
CA MET A 1 20.76 10.06 -7.17
C MET A 1 20.07 11.39 -6.95
N LEU A 2 20.22 12.32 -7.90
CA LEU A 2 19.36 13.49 -7.97
C LEU A 2 17.97 12.98 -8.33
N HIS A 3 16.97 13.28 -7.50
CA HIS A 3 15.59 13.14 -7.94
C HIS A 3 15.34 14.33 -8.86
N ASP A 4 14.86 14.09 -10.07
CA ASP A 4 14.42 15.16 -10.96
C ASP A 4 13.15 15.77 -10.34
N ILE A 5 13.34 16.83 -9.56
CA ILE A 5 12.25 17.59 -8.94
C ILE A 5 11.80 18.61 -9.98
N MET A 6 10.60 18.42 -10.52
CA MET A 6 9.93 19.46 -11.31
C MET A 6 9.23 20.43 -10.35
N VAL A 7 9.48 21.72 -10.52
CA VAL A 7 8.83 22.80 -9.77
C VAL A 7 7.91 23.55 -10.73
N GLU A 8 6.61 23.54 -10.45
CA GLU A 8 5.61 24.31 -11.19
C GLU A 8 4.99 25.36 -10.26
N GLU A 9 5.10 26.63 -10.62
CA GLU A 9 4.46 27.73 -9.90
C GLU A 9 3.03 27.94 -10.41
N SER A 10 2.06 27.94 -9.49
CA SER A 10 0.66 28.26 -9.81
C SER A 10 0.15 29.41 -8.93
N LYS A 11 -0.68 30.28 -9.49
CA LYS A 11 -1.24 31.44 -8.77
C LYS A 11 -2.51 31.04 -8.04
N PHE A 12 -2.54 31.21 -6.73
CA PHE A 12 -3.66 30.81 -5.88
C PHE A 12 -4.50 32.02 -5.44
N ALA A 13 -5.81 31.95 -5.64
CA ALA A 13 -6.73 33.00 -5.19
C ALA A 13 -7.29 32.73 -3.78
N HIS A 14 -7.62 31.48 -3.42
CA HIS A 14 -8.30 31.13 -2.15
C HIS A 14 -7.92 29.74 -1.59
N LYS A 15 -8.16 29.55 -0.26
CA LYS A 15 -7.80 28.38 0.58
C LYS A 15 -8.35 27.01 0.17
N ARG A 16 -9.20 26.92 -0.86
CA ARG A 16 -9.79 25.68 -1.40
C ARG A 16 -9.96 25.80 -2.91
N ASP A 17 -8.85 25.95 -3.61
CA ASP A 17 -8.86 26.03 -5.06
C ASP A 17 -8.93 24.61 -5.65
N PHE A 18 -10.12 24.18 -6.06
CA PHE A 18 -10.33 22.89 -6.74
C PHE A 18 -9.52 22.77 -8.03
N ASN A 19 -9.09 23.89 -8.61
CA ASN A 19 -8.21 23.89 -9.77
C ASN A 19 -6.85 23.24 -9.47
N LEU A 20 -6.35 23.33 -8.24
CA LEU A 20 -5.08 22.70 -7.87
C LEU A 20 -5.15 21.17 -7.95
N VAL A 21 -6.23 20.57 -7.43
CA VAL A 21 -6.44 19.12 -7.49
C VAL A 21 -6.50 18.67 -8.95
N GLN A 22 -7.21 19.42 -9.80
CA GLN A 22 -7.36 19.10 -11.22
C GLN A 22 -6.05 19.26 -11.99
N THR A 23 -5.27 20.32 -11.72
CA THR A 23 -3.96 20.52 -12.34
C THR A 23 -2.97 19.44 -11.91
N ALA A 24 -2.93 19.10 -10.62
CA ALA A 24 -2.10 18.02 -10.10
C ALA A 24 -2.46 16.66 -10.71
N ALA A 25 -3.75 16.34 -10.78
CA ALA A 25 -4.24 15.08 -11.38
C ALA A 25 -3.94 15.03 -12.89
N LYS A 26 -4.12 16.17 -13.59
CA LYS A 26 -3.78 16.28 -15.01
C LYS A 26 -2.28 16.06 -15.24
N TRP A 27 -1.43 16.71 -14.45
CA TRP A 27 0.02 16.56 -14.55
C TRP A 27 0.46 15.11 -14.31
N LEU A 28 -0.07 14.45 -13.27
CA LEU A 28 0.21 13.04 -12.99
C LEU A 28 -0.17 12.16 -14.19
N LYS A 29 -1.34 12.38 -14.76
CA LYS A 29 -1.81 11.62 -15.93
C LYS A 29 -0.90 11.79 -17.15
N GLU A 30 -0.40 12.99 -17.38
CA GLU A 30 0.47 13.32 -18.52
C GLU A 30 1.89 12.80 -18.33
N ASN A 31 2.39 12.78 -17.09
CA ASN A 31 3.78 12.44 -16.78
C ASN A 31 3.98 10.96 -16.41
N ASP A 32 2.92 10.24 -16.04
CA ASP A 32 2.94 8.82 -15.67
C ASP A 32 2.47 7.87 -16.80
N ASN A 33 2.60 8.26 -18.07
CA ASN A 33 2.16 7.42 -19.21
C ASN A 33 0.73 6.82 -19.06
N GLY A 34 -0.16 7.49 -18.31
CA GLY A 34 -1.51 7.03 -17.99
C GLY A 34 -1.64 5.84 -17.02
N ARG A 35 -0.67 5.57 -16.13
CA ARG A 35 -0.65 4.35 -15.27
C ARG A 35 -1.01 4.56 -13.79
N ALA A 36 -0.88 5.74 -13.21
CA ALA A 36 -1.25 5.98 -11.81
C ALA A 36 -2.75 5.86 -11.59
N ASN A 37 -3.11 5.12 -10.53
CA ASN A 37 -4.31 5.42 -9.77
C ASN A 37 -3.96 6.57 -8.81
N ASP A 38 -4.64 7.69 -9.00
CA ASP A 38 -4.38 8.99 -8.39
C ASP A 38 -4.36 8.96 -6.85
N VAL A 39 -3.18 9.09 -6.23
CA VAL A 39 -3.08 9.47 -4.82
C VAL A 39 -2.33 10.79 -4.71
N ILE A 40 -3.10 11.88 -4.57
CA ILE A 40 -2.56 13.23 -4.38
C ILE A 40 -2.79 13.65 -2.93
N PHE A 41 -1.72 13.80 -2.16
CA PHE A 41 -1.80 14.39 -0.83
C PHE A 41 -1.68 15.92 -0.92
N ILE A 42 -2.79 16.63 -0.76
CA ILE A 42 -2.85 18.09 -0.77
C ILE A 42 -3.17 18.61 0.62
N ASN A 43 -2.16 19.18 1.31
CA ASN A 43 -2.36 19.87 2.59
C ASN A 43 -2.63 21.37 2.38
N PHE A 44 -3.91 21.77 2.40
CA PHE A 44 -4.36 23.15 2.16
C PHE A 44 -3.86 24.21 3.18
N GLY A 45 -3.04 23.83 4.16
CA GLY A 45 -2.38 24.74 5.11
C GLY A 45 -1.06 25.34 4.62
N PHE A 46 -0.49 24.84 3.51
CA PHE A 46 0.83 25.24 3.01
C PHE A 46 0.77 25.81 1.59
N SER A 47 1.68 26.74 1.27
CA SER A 47 1.86 27.31 -0.08
C SER A 47 2.66 26.41 -1.02
N LEU A 48 3.01 25.19 -0.59
CA LEU A 48 3.82 24.22 -1.31
C LEU A 48 3.22 22.83 -1.16
N PHE A 49 3.17 22.08 -2.27
CA PHE A 49 2.68 20.70 -2.32
C PHE A 49 3.76 19.80 -2.93
N PHE A 50 3.88 18.58 -2.41
CA PHE A 50 4.77 17.57 -2.96
C PHE A 50 3.93 16.44 -3.56
N ILE A 51 4.03 16.27 -4.87
CA ILE A 51 3.36 15.19 -5.60
C ILE A 51 4.44 14.15 -5.88
N LYS A 52 4.25 12.93 -5.38
CA LYS A 52 5.18 11.83 -5.59
C LYS A 52 4.47 10.71 -6.34
N GLU A 53 5.01 10.38 -7.50
CA GLU A 53 4.68 9.15 -8.20
C GLU A 53 5.62 8.06 -7.70
N LEU A 54 5.06 7.00 -7.11
CA LEU A 54 5.83 5.85 -6.61
C LEU A 54 5.37 4.60 -7.36
N HIS A 55 6.09 4.28 -8.44
CA HIS A 55 5.92 2.99 -9.13
C HIS A 55 6.82 1.94 -8.54
N PHE A 56 6.20 0.93 -7.95
CA PHE A 56 6.89 -0.22 -7.42
C PHE A 56 6.55 -1.46 -8.26
N GLU A 57 7.30 -1.67 -9.34
CA GLU A 57 7.24 -2.89 -10.14
C GLU A 57 8.36 -3.84 -9.71
N ALA A 58 8.06 -4.75 -8.77
CA ALA A 58 9.00 -5.76 -8.32
C ALA A 58 8.39 -7.17 -8.48
N LYS A 59 9.22 -8.09 -8.97
CA LYS A 59 8.84 -9.50 -9.08
C LYS A 59 8.98 -10.16 -7.72
N TRP A 60 7.95 -10.91 -7.30
CA TRP A 60 8.04 -11.80 -6.16
C TRP A 60 9.14 -12.84 -6.36
N LYS A 61 9.95 -13.12 -5.33
CA LYS A 61 10.89 -14.25 -5.35
C LYS A 61 10.15 -15.57 -5.56
N TYR A 62 8.95 -15.64 -4.98
CA TYR A 62 8.03 -16.75 -5.09
C TYR A 62 6.73 -16.26 -5.78
N GLN A 63 6.70 -16.30 -7.10
CA GLN A 63 5.56 -15.83 -7.93
C GLN A 63 4.24 -16.58 -7.67
N PHE A 64 3.14 -15.85 -7.53
CA PHE A 64 1.82 -16.44 -7.38
C PHE A 64 1.37 -17.17 -8.66
N LEU A 65 0.45 -18.11 -8.51
CA LEU A 65 -0.28 -18.63 -9.66
C LEU A 65 -1.15 -17.50 -10.25
N PRO A 66 -1.50 -17.57 -11.56
CA PRO A 66 -2.36 -16.58 -12.18
C PRO A 66 -3.66 -16.37 -11.39
N LEU A 67 -4.25 -15.18 -11.47
CA LEU A 67 -5.58 -14.84 -10.94
C LEU A 67 -6.65 -15.78 -11.52
N ASN A 68 -6.84 -16.94 -10.89
CA ASN A 68 -7.69 -18.01 -11.40
C ASN A 68 -8.73 -18.49 -10.39
N VAL A 69 -8.74 -17.94 -9.17
CA VAL A 69 -9.69 -18.30 -8.11
C VAL A 69 -10.53 -17.09 -7.72
N GLU A 70 -11.79 -17.08 -8.13
CA GLU A 70 -12.81 -16.15 -7.63
C GLU A 70 -13.08 -16.45 -6.16
N THR A 71 -12.76 -15.50 -5.29
CA THR A 71 -12.89 -15.65 -3.83
C THR A 71 -13.63 -14.47 -3.24
N ASN A 72 -14.39 -14.73 -2.18
CA ASN A 72 -15.08 -13.69 -1.43
C ASN A 72 -14.09 -12.79 -0.68
N PHE A 73 -14.24 -11.48 -0.82
CA PHE A 73 -13.55 -10.44 -0.05
C PHE A 73 -14.56 -9.62 0.73
N ASN A 74 -14.34 -9.48 2.04
CA ASN A 74 -15.22 -8.71 2.92
C ASN A 74 -14.81 -7.24 2.89
N LEU A 75 -15.68 -6.36 2.38
CA LEU A 75 -15.52 -4.91 2.47
C LEU A 75 -15.89 -4.40 3.87
N SER A 76 -16.83 -5.09 4.52
CA SER A 76 -17.29 -4.83 5.88
C SER A 76 -17.88 -6.10 6.49
N PRO A 77 -18.27 -6.11 7.78
CA PRO A 77 -18.94 -7.27 8.38
C PRO A 77 -20.26 -7.67 7.70
N THR A 78 -20.87 -6.78 6.91
CA THR A 78 -22.16 -7.01 6.24
C THR A 78 -22.08 -7.02 4.72
N GLU A 79 -20.93 -6.66 4.14
CA GLU A 79 -20.77 -6.52 2.69
C GLU A 79 -19.57 -7.33 2.20
N THR A 80 -19.86 -8.21 1.23
CA THR A 80 -18.88 -9.10 0.62
C THR A 80 -18.99 -8.98 -0.89
N ILE A 81 -17.86 -8.88 -1.56
CA ILE A 81 -17.74 -8.91 -3.01
C ILE A 81 -16.96 -10.16 -3.43
N ASN A 82 -17.18 -10.63 -4.65
CA ASN A 82 -16.36 -11.68 -5.23
C ASN A 82 -15.34 -11.04 -6.18
N LEU A 83 -14.07 -11.42 -6.04
CA LEU A 83 -13.01 -10.95 -6.91
C LEU A 83 -11.94 -12.03 -7.09
N PRO A 84 -11.23 -12.02 -8.22
CA PRO A 84 -10.15 -12.97 -8.45
C PRO A 84 -9.00 -12.70 -7.48
N MET A 85 -8.58 -13.72 -6.75
CA MET A 85 -7.47 -13.68 -5.81
C MET A 85 -6.25 -14.43 -6.33
N MET A 86 -5.07 -13.99 -5.89
CA MET A 86 -3.83 -14.74 -6.09
C MET A 86 -3.67 -15.76 -4.96
N GLU A 87 -3.24 -16.98 -5.29
CA GLU A 87 -3.01 -18.04 -4.31
C GLU A 87 -1.60 -18.63 -4.46
N ARG A 88 -0.97 -18.95 -3.32
CA ARG A 88 0.27 -19.72 -3.27
C ARG A 88 0.48 -20.37 -1.91
N THR A 89 0.71 -21.68 -1.91
CA THR A 89 1.17 -22.42 -0.72
C THR A 89 2.70 -22.54 -0.74
N ALA A 90 3.36 -21.93 0.24
CA ALA A 90 4.81 -22.05 0.47
C ALA A 90 5.16 -21.64 1.91
N LYS A 91 6.41 -21.85 2.32
CA LYS A 91 6.91 -21.36 3.61
C LYS A 91 7.32 -19.90 3.48
N PHE A 92 6.71 -19.05 4.28
CA PHE A 92 7.05 -17.63 4.40
C PHE A 92 7.35 -17.30 5.86
N PRO A 93 8.21 -16.30 6.15
CA PRO A 93 8.29 -15.75 7.49
C PRO A 93 6.91 -15.24 7.91
N PHE A 94 6.45 -15.70 9.07
CA PHE A 94 5.10 -15.48 9.57
C PHE A 94 5.14 -15.25 11.08
N TYR A 95 4.24 -14.39 11.55
CA TYR A 95 3.98 -14.11 12.95
C TYR A 95 2.48 -13.92 13.15
N GLU A 96 1.96 -14.31 14.30
CA GLU A 96 0.56 -14.12 14.65
C GLU A 96 0.42 -13.90 16.15
N ASP A 97 -0.45 -12.96 16.53
CA ASP A 97 -0.89 -12.75 17.91
C ASP A 97 -2.42 -12.76 18.00
N GLU A 98 -2.99 -12.29 19.10
CA GLU A 98 -4.45 -12.26 19.29
C GLU A 98 -5.19 -11.32 18.33
N ASN A 99 -4.49 -10.33 17.76
CA ASN A 99 -5.08 -9.24 16.99
C ASN A 99 -4.75 -9.31 15.49
N VAL A 100 -3.54 -9.76 15.13
CA VAL A 100 -3.03 -9.69 13.75
C VAL A 100 -2.36 -10.99 13.29
N GLN A 101 -2.35 -11.17 11.98
CA GLN A 101 -1.48 -12.08 11.25
C GLN A 101 -0.50 -11.25 10.40
N VAL A 102 0.78 -11.59 10.45
CA VAL A 102 1.84 -10.86 9.75
C VAL A 102 2.65 -11.81 8.90
N ILE A 103 2.80 -11.49 7.62
CA ILE A 103 3.57 -12.28 6.65
C ILE A 103 4.61 -11.41 5.93
N SER A 104 5.77 -12.00 5.66
CA SER A 104 6.81 -11.39 4.84
C SER A 104 6.95 -12.08 3.49
N LEU A 105 6.80 -11.30 2.42
CA LEU A 105 6.91 -11.76 1.05
C LEU A 105 8.16 -11.17 0.39
N PRO A 106 9.22 -11.97 0.16
CA PRO A 106 10.45 -11.47 -0.44
C PRO A 106 10.29 -11.19 -1.94
N PHE A 107 10.87 -10.10 -2.41
CA PHE A 107 11.06 -9.84 -3.84
C PHE A 107 12.27 -10.61 -4.39
N GLU A 108 12.25 -10.91 -5.68
CA GLU A 108 13.32 -11.61 -6.39
C GLU A 108 14.63 -10.81 -6.33
N LYS A 109 14.50 -9.48 -6.38
CA LYS A 109 15.63 -8.53 -6.44
C LYS A 109 15.56 -7.52 -5.31
N PHE A 110 16.63 -6.75 -5.20
CA PHE A 110 16.75 -5.56 -4.33
C PHE A 110 16.83 -5.82 -2.82
N GLN A 111 16.92 -7.08 -2.38
CA GLN A 111 16.95 -7.42 -0.94
C GLN A 111 15.76 -6.80 -0.17
N MET A 112 14.64 -6.57 -0.87
CA MET A 112 13.41 -6.01 -0.32
C MET A 112 12.40 -7.13 -0.05
N GLN A 113 11.49 -6.86 0.89
CA GLN A 113 10.35 -7.72 1.20
C GLN A 113 9.12 -6.84 1.47
N MET A 114 7.94 -7.34 1.13
CA MET A 114 6.68 -6.75 1.54
C MET A 114 6.23 -7.39 2.84
N ILE A 115 5.91 -6.56 3.83
CA ILE A 115 5.25 -7.01 5.06
C ILE A 115 3.76 -6.72 4.92
N ILE A 116 2.92 -7.73 5.11
CA ILE A 116 1.47 -7.58 5.15
C ILE A 116 1.03 -7.85 6.58
N ILE A 117 0.33 -6.88 7.18
CA ILE A 117 -0.28 -6.98 8.51
C ILE A 117 -1.78 -7.07 8.28
N LEU A 118 -2.36 -8.22 8.60
CA LEU A 118 -3.78 -8.50 8.43
C LEU A 118 -4.45 -8.55 9.81
N PRO A 119 -5.37 -7.63 10.12
CA PRO A 119 -6.20 -7.75 11.31
C PRO A 119 -7.05 -9.02 11.26
N LYS A 120 -7.20 -9.70 12.41
CA LYS A 120 -8.07 -10.87 12.51
C LYS A 120 -9.56 -10.53 12.47
N LEU A 121 -9.92 -9.31 12.90
CA LEU A 121 -11.28 -8.79 12.80
C LEU A 121 -11.50 -8.15 11.43
N ILE A 122 -12.64 -8.43 10.79
CA ILE A 122 -12.99 -7.90 9.45
C ILE A 122 -12.96 -6.36 9.41
N ASN A 123 -13.36 -5.70 10.50
CA ASN A 123 -13.33 -4.25 10.65
C ASN A 123 -12.17 -3.76 11.55
N GLY A 124 -11.18 -4.60 11.84
CA GLY A 124 -10.12 -4.33 12.81
C GLY A 124 -8.97 -3.47 12.32
N LEU A 125 -9.03 -2.94 11.08
CA LEU A 125 -7.92 -2.20 10.48
C LEU A 125 -7.68 -0.87 11.20
N GLU A 126 -8.75 -0.16 11.58
CA GLU A 126 -8.64 1.13 12.26
C GLU A 126 -7.93 0.98 13.62
N GLU A 127 -8.27 -0.05 14.41
CA GLU A 127 -7.63 -0.32 15.69
C GLU A 127 -6.15 -0.69 15.51
N VAL A 128 -5.84 -1.51 14.50
CA VAL A 128 -4.44 -1.86 14.20
C VAL A 128 -3.65 -0.62 13.80
N GLU A 129 -4.19 0.28 12.97
CA GLU A 129 -3.53 1.52 12.58
C GLU A 129 -3.31 2.47 13.75
N MET A 130 -4.29 2.62 14.65
CA MET A 130 -4.19 3.46 15.84
C MET A 130 -3.10 2.98 16.81
N GLU A 131 -2.92 1.67 16.93
CA GLU A 131 -1.92 1.06 17.81
C GLU A 131 -0.55 0.85 17.15
N LEU A 132 -0.44 1.03 15.83
CA LEU A 132 0.79 0.76 15.09
C LEU A 132 1.82 1.86 15.37
N THR A 133 2.75 1.56 16.26
CA THR A 133 3.95 2.37 16.50
C THR A 133 5.16 1.77 15.79
N GLY A 134 6.24 2.55 15.66
CA GLY A 134 7.51 2.03 15.13
C GLY A 134 8.06 0.86 15.96
N GLU A 135 7.87 0.89 17.28
CA GLU A 135 8.25 -0.21 18.17
C GLU A 135 7.41 -1.47 17.92
N LYS A 136 6.08 -1.32 17.78
CA LYS A 136 5.17 -2.44 17.50
C LYS A 136 5.45 -3.05 16.11
N LEU A 137 5.70 -2.21 15.11
CA LEU A 137 6.12 -2.65 13.79
C LEU A 137 7.44 -3.44 13.83
N ASN A 138 8.45 -2.91 14.52
CA ASN A 138 9.72 -3.61 14.68
C ASN A 138 9.54 -4.94 15.42
N HIS A 139 8.70 -4.97 16.45
CA HIS A 139 8.35 -6.21 17.16
C HIS A 139 7.77 -7.26 16.22
N TYR A 140 6.82 -6.89 15.35
CA TYR A 140 6.29 -7.81 14.34
C TYR A 140 7.39 -8.33 13.42
N ILE A 141 8.24 -7.44 12.90
CA ILE A 141 9.33 -7.80 11.97
C ILE A 141 10.34 -8.74 12.63
N ASP A 142 10.75 -8.46 13.87
CA ASP A 142 11.73 -9.25 14.61
C ASP A 142 11.16 -10.61 15.04
N SER A 143 9.83 -10.71 15.18
CA SER A 143 9.14 -11.95 15.57
C SER A 143 8.82 -12.87 14.39
N LEU A 144 9.05 -12.42 13.15
CA LEU A 144 8.84 -13.25 11.95
C LEU A 144 9.77 -14.46 11.95
N ALA A 145 9.19 -15.65 11.91
CA ALA A 145 9.93 -16.90 11.77
C ALA A 145 9.37 -17.73 10.60
N ILE A 146 10.22 -18.54 9.96
CA ILE A 146 9.78 -19.42 8.87
C ILE A 146 8.85 -20.48 9.45
N ASN A 147 7.56 -20.36 9.17
CA ASN A 147 6.54 -21.33 9.54
C ASN A 147 5.85 -21.87 8.28
N GLU A 148 5.33 -23.10 8.35
CA GLU A 148 4.37 -23.58 7.35
C GLU A 148 3.01 -22.94 7.65
N MET A 149 2.44 -22.23 6.68
CA MET A 149 1.02 -21.87 6.73
C MET A 149 0.22 -23.10 6.33
N THR A 150 -0.36 -23.80 7.31
CA THR A 150 -1.39 -24.84 7.10
C THR A 150 -2.77 -24.24 6.94
#